data_AF-A0AAX2RLZ0-F1
#
_entry.id   AF-A0AAX2RLZ0-F1
#
_cell.length_a   1.000
_cell.length_b   1.000
_cell.length_c   1.000
_cell.angle_alpha   90.00
_cell.angle_beta   90.00
_cell.angle_gamma   90.00
#
_symmetry.space_group_name_H-M   'P 1'
#
loop_
_entity.id
_entity.type
_entity.pdbx_description
1 polymer ?
#
loop_
_entity_poly.entity_id
_entity_poly.type
_entity_poly.pdbx_seq_one_letter_code
_entity_poly.pdbx_strand_id
1 'polypeptide(L)'
;MNRYRASFIERRRAAASITWPEGTLILTNPDPSAQRTLKGAAVALAAAACLFSITGTNGPLQSWARSREYLDMRPAIEAALKGGNRSAGTWLAVHFNRDYPGLLQAESDAGEPTAMYLVARMHLQKHAGFGHTTAATDTDQESGMQLMRRAAAAGSQDALRFLVSGHAN
;
A
#
# COMPACT_ATOMS: atom_id res chain seq x y z
N MET A 1 -53.12 -20.32 -24.46
CA MET A 1 -52.27 -19.12 -24.27
C MET A 1 -52.32 -18.68 -22.80
N ASN A 2 -51.17 -18.65 -22.12
CA ASN A 2 -51.08 -18.49 -20.66
C ASN A 2 -51.50 -17.08 -20.21
N ARG A 3 -52.59 -17.00 -19.43
CA ARG A 3 -53.13 -15.76 -18.81
C ARG A 3 -52.07 -14.96 -18.03
N TYR A 4 -51.05 -15.64 -17.50
CA TYR A 4 -49.88 -15.03 -16.84
C TYR A 4 -49.00 -14.16 -17.77
N ARG A 5 -48.90 -14.50 -19.06
CA ARG A 5 -48.13 -13.69 -20.03
C ARG A 5 -48.87 -12.43 -20.46
N ALA A 6 -50.20 -12.53 -20.59
CA ALA A 6 -51.06 -11.39 -20.92
C ALA A 6 -51.03 -10.33 -19.81
N SER A 7 -51.17 -10.75 -18.55
CA SER A 7 -51.11 -9.85 -17.39
C SER A 7 -49.74 -9.21 -17.19
N PHE A 8 -48.65 -9.89 -17.56
CA PHE A 8 -47.30 -9.31 -17.52
C PHE A 8 -47.11 -8.20 -18.56
N ILE A 9 -47.61 -8.40 -19.78
CA ILE A 9 -47.54 -7.41 -20.86
C ILE A 9 -48.40 -6.18 -20.54
N GLU A 10 -49.58 -6.40 -19.96
CA GLU A 10 -50.48 -5.32 -19.52
C GLU A 10 -49.87 -4.51 -18.39
N ARG A 11 -49.30 -5.15 -17.36
CA ARG A 11 -48.58 -4.46 -16.28
C ARG A 11 -47.38 -3.66 -16.82
N ARG A 12 -46.70 -4.16 -17.84
CA ARG A 12 -45.57 -3.47 -18.47
C ARG A 12 -46.01 -2.24 -19.26
N ARG A 13 -47.16 -2.30 -19.94
CA ARG A 13 -47.76 -1.13 -20.60
C ARG A 13 -48.24 -0.11 -19.59
N ALA A 14 -48.88 -0.55 -18.50
CA ALA A 14 -49.33 0.33 -17.42
C ALA A 14 -48.18 1.03 -16.69
N ALA A 15 -47.06 0.34 -16.47
CA ALA A 15 -45.87 0.95 -15.87
C ALA A 15 -45.20 1.97 -16.82
N ALA A 16 -45.24 1.72 -18.13
CA ALA A 16 -44.68 2.62 -19.14
C ALA A 16 -45.52 3.90 -19.37
N SER A 17 -46.80 3.90 -18.98
CA SER A 17 -47.68 5.06 -19.11
C SER A 17 -47.67 6.00 -17.91
N ILE A 18 -46.88 5.71 -16.86
CA ILE A 18 -46.79 6.57 -15.68
C ILE A 18 -45.72 7.63 -15.93
N THR A 19 -46.12 8.90 -15.95
CA THR A 19 -45.22 10.05 -16.02
C THR A 19 -44.61 10.29 -14.65
N TRP A 20 -43.36 9.88 -14.45
CA TRP A 20 -42.66 10.01 -13.18
C TRP A 20 -42.01 11.40 -13.03
N PRO A 21 -41.99 11.97 -11.81
CA PRO A 21 -41.34 13.26 -11.56
C PRO A 21 -39.81 13.15 -11.65
N GLU A 22 -39.19 14.15 -12.30
CA GLU A 22 -37.73 14.25 -12.40
C GLU A 22 -37.08 14.34 -11.00
N GLY A 23 -36.05 13.53 -10.76
CA GLY A 23 -35.24 13.57 -9.52
C GLY A 23 -35.39 12.38 -8.57
N THR A 24 -36.26 11.42 -8.85
CA THR A 24 -36.48 10.24 -7.98
C THR A 24 -35.62 9.04 -8.40
N LEU A 25 -34.29 9.22 -8.48
CA LEU A 25 -33.36 8.15 -8.88
C LEU A 25 -33.03 7.18 -7.73
N ILE A 26 -33.21 7.57 -6.47
CA ILE A 26 -32.67 6.83 -5.31
C ILE A 26 -33.76 6.15 -4.47
N LEU A 27 -35.01 6.62 -4.50
CA LEU A 27 -36.13 5.90 -3.90
C LEU A 27 -37.07 5.39 -4.99
N THR A 28 -36.97 4.09 -5.27
CA THR A 28 -38.00 3.30 -5.96
C THR A 28 -38.30 3.69 -7.42
N ASN A 29 -37.29 3.87 -8.27
CA ASN A 29 -37.48 3.85 -9.73
C ASN A 29 -37.30 2.41 -10.29
N PRO A 30 -38.37 1.74 -10.78
CA PRO A 30 -38.29 0.42 -11.38
C PRO A 30 -38.15 0.50 -12.91
N ASP A 31 -37.41 1.47 -13.47
CA ASP A 31 -37.14 1.44 -14.90
C ASP A 31 -36.22 0.25 -15.25
N PRO A 32 -36.70 -0.76 -16.02
CA PRO A 32 -35.92 -1.95 -16.34
C PRO A 32 -34.66 -1.65 -17.16
N SER A 33 -34.61 -0.53 -17.91
CA SER A 33 -33.39 -0.08 -18.59
C SER A 33 -32.35 0.40 -17.60
N ALA A 34 -32.72 1.32 -16.70
CA ALA A 34 -31.82 1.82 -15.66
C ALA A 34 -31.33 0.71 -14.71
N GLN A 35 -32.18 -0.28 -14.38
CA GLN A 35 -31.75 -1.43 -13.59
C GLN A 35 -30.74 -2.33 -14.32
N ARG A 36 -30.87 -2.50 -15.63
CA ARG A 36 -29.92 -3.31 -16.42
C ARG A 36 -28.58 -2.62 -16.54
N THR A 37 -28.56 -1.30 -16.75
CA THR A 37 -27.31 -0.54 -16.80
C THR A 37 -26.64 -0.50 -15.42
N LEU A 38 -27.39 -0.29 -14.34
CA LEU A 38 -26.86 -0.35 -12.97
C LEU A 38 -26.34 -1.74 -12.60
N LYS A 39 -27.06 -2.81 -12.94
CA LYS A 39 -26.57 -4.19 -12.73
C LYS A 39 -25.33 -4.48 -13.56
N GLY A 40 -25.30 -4.04 -14.82
CA GLY A 40 -24.12 -4.18 -15.68
C GLY A 40 -22.91 -3.41 -15.15
N ALA A 41 -23.11 -2.18 -14.70
CA ALA A 41 -22.08 -1.36 -14.07
C ALA A 41 -21.58 -1.98 -12.76
N ALA A 42 -22.47 -2.52 -11.92
CA ALA A 42 -22.11 -3.22 -10.69
C ALA A 42 -21.27 -4.48 -10.97
N VAL A 43 -21.65 -5.27 -11.98
CA VAL A 43 -20.89 -6.46 -12.40
C VAL A 43 -19.53 -6.07 -12.97
N ALA A 44 -19.47 -5.01 -13.79
CA ALA A 44 -18.21 -4.49 -14.34
C ALA A 44 -17.28 -3.96 -13.24
N LEU A 45 -17.81 -3.25 -12.24
CA LEU A 45 -17.07 -2.80 -11.06
C LEU A 45 -16.55 -3.99 -10.24
N ALA A 46 -17.38 -5.01 -10.01
CA ALA A 46 -16.97 -6.22 -9.31
C ALA A 46 -15.86 -6.97 -10.07
N ALA A 47 -15.99 -7.10 -11.39
CA ALA A 47 -14.95 -7.72 -12.23
C ALA A 47 -13.65 -6.91 -12.20
N ALA A 48 -13.71 -5.58 -12.30
CA ALA A 48 -12.56 -4.71 -12.21
C ALA A 48 -11.88 -4.79 -10.81
N ALA A 49 -12.66 -4.85 -9.73
CA ALA A 49 -12.15 -5.01 -8.38
C ALA A 49 -11.46 -6.37 -8.19
N CYS A 50 -12.03 -7.45 -8.72
CA CYS A 50 -11.41 -8.78 -8.70
C CYS A 50 -10.10 -8.80 -9.50
N LEU A 51 -10.08 -8.21 -10.70
CA LEU A 51 -8.87 -8.10 -11.51
C LEU A 51 -7.80 -7.28 -10.78
N PHE A 52 -8.16 -6.11 -10.22
CA PHE A 52 -7.24 -5.29 -9.43
C PHE A 52 -6.67 -6.03 -8.22
N SER A 53 -7.47 -6.88 -7.58
CA SER A 53 -7.04 -7.69 -6.43
C SER A 53 -6.00 -8.76 -6.79
N ILE A 54 -6.04 -9.26 -8.03
CA ILE A 54 -5.17 -10.35 -8.52
C ILE A 54 -3.95 -9.79 -9.27
N THR A 55 -4.15 -8.83 -10.17
CA THR A 55 -3.11 -8.33 -11.09
C THR A 55 -2.53 -6.99 -10.69
N GLY A 56 -3.13 -6.29 -9.73
CA GLY A 56 -2.58 -5.04 -9.20
C GLY A 56 -1.29 -5.33 -8.43
N THR A 57 -0.18 -4.74 -8.83
CA THR A 57 1.04 -4.69 -8.01
C THR A 57 0.70 -4.07 -6.66
N ASN A 58 0.86 -4.83 -5.57
CA ASN A 58 0.42 -4.47 -4.22
C ASN A 58 -1.10 -4.49 -3.99
N GLY A 59 -1.83 -5.34 -4.71
CA GLY A 59 -3.25 -5.60 -4.43
C GLY A 59 -3.48 -6.15 -3.01
N PRO A 60 -4.71 -6.00 -2.46
CA PRO A 60 -5.06 -6.39 -1.09
C PRO A 60 -4.83 -7.89 -0.80
N LEU A 61 -4.96 -8.76 -1.81
CA LEU A 61 -4.66 -10.19 -1.64
C LEU A 61 -3.15 -10.46 -1.54
N GLN A 62 -2.33 -9.75 -2.33
CA GLN A 62 -0.87 -9.89 -2.28
C GLN A 62 -0.27 -9.31 -1.01
N SER A 63 -0.84 -8.22 -0.47
CA SER A 63 -0.42 -7.68 0.82
C SER A 63 -0.79 -8.64 1.95
N TRP A 64 -1.99 -9.21 1.92
CA TRP A 64 -2.42 -10.22 2.89
C TRP A 64 -1.54 -11.48 2.86
N ALA A 65 -1.23 -11.99 1.67
CA ALA A 65 -0.35 -13.16 1.51
C ALA A 65 1.05 -12.89 2.09
N ARG A 66 1.67 -11.75 1.75
CA ARG A 66 2.95 -11.33 2.33
C ARG A 66 2.90 -11.17 3.84
N SER A 67 1.81 -10.62 4.40
CA SER A 67 1.66 -10.51 5.84
C SER A 67 1.66 -11.88 6.54
N ARG A 68 1.05 -12.91 5.93
CA ARG A 68 1.14 -14.27 6.45
C ARG A 68 2.54 -14.84 6.38
N GLU A 69 3.20 -14.70 5.22
CA GLU A 69 4.58 -15.15 5.05
C GLU A 69 5.52 -14.51 6.09
N TYR A 70 5.35 -13.21 6.38
CA TYR A 70 6.16 -12.54 7.41
C TYR A 70 5.93 -13.11 8.81
N LEU A 71 4.68 -13.48 9.16
CA LEU A 71 4.37 -14.10 10.44
C LEU A 71 4.98 -15.51 10.55
N ASP A 72 4.98 -16.28 9.45
CA ASP A 72 5.56 -17.63 9.42
C ASP A 72 7.09 -17.59 9.47
N MET A 73 7.72 -16.60 8.83
CA MET A 73 9.18 -16.43 8.84
C MET A 73 9.71 -15.87 10.16
N ARG A 74 8.91 -15.07 10.88
CA ARG A 74 9.28 -14.42 12.13
C ARG A 74 10.06 -15.30 13.12
N PRO A 75 9.60 -16.50 13.52
CA PRO A 75 10.34 -17.33 14.48
C PRO A 75 11.72 -17.76 13.99
N ALA A 76 11.88 -18.02 12.69
CA ALA A 76 13.18 -18.36 12.10
C ALA A 76 14.13 -17.16 12.10
N ILE A 77 13.61 -15.96 11.81
CA ILE A 77 14.40 -14.73 11.83
C ILE A 77 14.77 -14.34 13.27
N GLU A 78 13.87 -14.51 14.24
CA GLU A 78 14.20 -14.31 15.66
C GLU A 78 15.28 -15.28 16.15
N ALA A 79 15.26 -16.53 15.71
CA ALA A 79 16.32 -17.48 16.00
C ALA A 79 17.66 -17.05 15.37
N ALA A 80 17.64 -16.53 14.13
CA ALA A 80 18.83 -16.01 13.47
C ALA A 80 19.41 -14.78 14.19
N LEU A 81 18.55 -13.87 14.68
CA LEU A 81 18.95 -12.72 15.48
C LEU A 81 19.61 -13.17 16.80
N LYS A 82 19.02 -14.14 17.50
CA LYS A 82 19.64 -14.75 18.70
C LYS A 82 20.98 -15.41 18.40
N GLY A 83 21.15 -15.93 17.18
CA GLY A 83 22.42 -16.45 16.66
C GLY A 83 23.44 -15.38 16.25
N GLY A 84 23.15 -14.09 16.43
CA GLY A 84 24.05 -12.98 16.11
C GLY A 84 23.96 -12.47 14.68
N ASN A 85 22.97 -12.91 13.88
CA ASN A 85 22.75 -12.39 12.55
C ASN A 85 22.08 -11.00 12.62
N ARG A 86 22.84 -9.96 12.31
CA ARG A 86 22.37 -8.57 12.34
C ARG A 86 21.36 -8.23 11.25
N SER A 87 21.49 -8.82 10.05
CA SER A 87 20.53 -8.61 8.96
C SER A 87 19.14 -9.16 9.32
N ALA A 88 19.08 -10.17 10.19
CA ALA A 88 17.81 -10.63 10.77
C ALA A 88 17.17 -9.57 11.70
N GLY A 89 17.99 -8.84 12.47
CA GLY A 89 17.56 -7.70 13.27
C GLY A 89 16.98 -6.59 12.40
N THR A 90 17.67 -6.22 11.32
CA THR A 90 17.19 -5.23 10.35
C THR A 90 15.86 -5.66 9.72
N TRP A 91 15.72 -6.93 9.33
CA TRP A 91 14.47 -7.46 8.78
C TRP A 91 13.32 -7.37 9.80
N LEU A 92 13.55 -7.80 11.05
CA LEU A 92 12.52 -7.72 12.11
C LEU A 92 12.12 -6.27 12.38
N ALA A 93 13.07 -5.35 12.41
CA ALA A 93 12.77 -3.95 12.66
C ALA A 93 11.95 -3.29 11.53
N VAL A 94 12.18 -3.69 10.27
CA VAL A 94 11.42 -3.20 9.12
C VAL A 94 10.00 -3.75 9.08
N HIS A 95 9.82 -5.05 9.32
CA HIS A 95 8.54 -5.72 9.18
C HIS A 95 7.68 -5.70 10.46
N PHE A 96 8.30 -5.59 11.63
CA PHE A 96 7.66 -5.62 12.94
C PHE A 96 8.10 -4.45 13.84
N ASN A 97 8.15 -3.23 13.30
CA ASN A 97 8.58 -2.03 14.05
C ASN A 97 7.83 -1.81 15.37
N ARG A 98 6.55 -2.19 15.46
CA ARG A 98 5.76 -2.09 16.70
C ARG A 98 6.31 -2.99 17.81
N ASP A 99 6.79 -4.18 17.44
CA ASP A 99 7.26 -5.19 18.40
C ASP A 99 8.75 -4.99 18.72
N TYR A 100 9.51 -4.37 17.82
CA TYR A 100 10.94 -4.09 17.96
C TYR A 100 11.27 -2.60 17.76
N PRO A 101 10.71 -1.70 18.60
CA PRO A 101 11.01 -0.28 18.49
C PRO A 101 12.48 -0.02 18.78
N GLY A 102 13.14 0.78 17.92
CA GLY A 102 14.55 1.15 18.10
C GLY A 102 15.56 0.07 17.69
N LEU A 103 15.12 -1.15 17.36
CA LEU A 103 16.03 -2.21 16.89
C LEU A 103 16.76 -1.80 15.61
N LEU A 104 16.08 -1.11 14.69
CA LEU A 104 16.70 -0.60 13.46
C LEU A 104 17.84 0.38 13.77
N GLN A 105 17.66 1.24 14.77
CA GLN A 105 18.69 2.19 15.21
C GLN A 105 19.86 1.44 15.83
N ALA A 106 19.60 0.45 16.69
CA ALA A 106 20.64 -0.36 17.30
C ALA A 106 21.47 -1.13 16.26
N GLU A 107 20.85 -1.71 15.23
CA GLU A 107 21.57 -2.39 14.15
C GLU A 107 22.37 -1.42 13.27
N SER A 108 21.84 -0.22 13.02
CA SER A 108 22.56 0.86 12.37
C SER A 108 23.80 1.28 13.18
N ASP A 109 23.63 1.52 14.48
CA ASP A 109 24.72 1.91 15.38
C ASP A 109 25.76 0.79 15.52
N ALA A 110 25.33 -0.47 15.42
CA ALA A 110 26.20 -1.63 15.46
C ALA A 110 27.08 -1.77 14.21
N GLY A 111 26.72 -1.16 13.07
CA GLY A 111 27.50 -1.29 11.84
C GLY A 111 26.79 -1.95 10.66
N GLU A 112 25.51 -2.32 10.77
CA GLU A 112 24.85 -3.06 9.70
C GLU A 112 24.54 -2.14 8.50
N PRO A 113 25.07 -2.44 7.30
CA PRO A 113 25.03 -1.51 6.17
C PRO A 113 23.62 -1.22 5.68
N THR A 114 22.71 -2.19 5.75
CA THR A 114 21.30 -2.03 5.33
C THR A 114 20.52 -1.16 6.33
N ALA A 115 20.70 -1.38 7.63
CA ALA A 115 20.08 -0.62 8.70
C ALA A 115 20.55 0.83 8.66
N MET A 116 21.86 1.06 8.45
CA MET A 116 22.38 2.40 8.24
C MET A 116 21.70 3.09 7.06
N TYR A 117 21.62 2.45 5.90
CA TYR A 117 20.93 3.01 4.74
C TYR A 117 19.48 3.39 5.05
N LEU A 118 18.74 2.51 5.73
CA LEU A 118 17.34 2.73 6.08
C LEU A 118 17.17 3.89 7.06
N VAL A 119 17.99 3.94 8.12
CA VAL A 119 18.01 5.05 9.09
C VAL A 119 18.33 6.37 8.40
N ALA A 120 19.38 6.40 7.56
CA ALA A 120 19.75 7.57 6.78
C ALA A 120 18.58 8.08 5.93
N ARG A 121 17.86 7.18 5.25
CA ARG A 121 16.67 7.57 4.48
C ARG A 121 15.55 8.13 5.34
N MET A 122 15.30 7.58 6.53
CA MET A 122 14.26 8.11 7.42
C MET A 122 14.59 9.55 7.85
N HIS A 123 15.85 9.82 8.18
CA HIS A 123 16.31 11.19 8.50
C HIS A 123 16.08 12.16 7.32
N LEU A 124 16.44 11.73 6.11
CA LEU A 124 16.25 12.55 4.90
C LEU A 124 14.77 12.76 4.54
N GLN A 125 13.92 11.73 4.72
CA GLN A 125 12.49 11.80 4.39
C GLN A 125 11.67 12.64 5.39
N LYS A 126 12.01 12.59 6.68
CA LYS A 126 11.28 13.29 7.75
C LYS A 126 11.16 14.80 7.50
N HIS A 127 12.09 15.39 6.75
CA HIS A 127 12.15 16.82 6.50
C HIS A 127 11.90 17.24 5.04
N ALA A 128 11.81 16.30 4.09
CA ALA A 128 11.47 16.60 2.70
C ALA A 128 10.03 17.14 2.50
N GLY A 129 9.12 16.90 3.46
CA GLY A 129 7.73 17.36 3.42
C GLY A 129 7.49 18.75 4.04
N PHE A 130 8.45 19.29 4.78
CA PHE A 130 8.34 20.59 5.43
C PHE A 130 9.14 21.60 4.61
N GLY A 131 8.48 22.28 3.66
CA GLY A 131 9.09 23.21 2.70
C GLY A 131 9.74 24.48 3.29
N HIS A 132 10.13 24.47 4.57
CA HIS A 132 10.89 25.52 5.23
C HIS A 132 12.15 24.90 5.84
N THR A 133 13.28 25.10 5.17
CA THR A 133 14.60 24.76 5.67
C THR A 133 14.89 25.61 6.90
N THR A 134 14.93 24.97 8.06
CA THR A 134 15.44 25.56 9.31
C THR A 134 16.86 25.05 9.55
N ALA A 135 17.66 25.72 10.37
CA ALA A 135 19.02 25.24 10.68
C ALA A 135 19.03 23.79 11.24
N ALA A 136 17.96 23.36 11.92
CA ALA A 136 17.80 21.99 12.41
C ALA A 136 17.54 20.96 11.28
N THR A 137 16.87 21.36 10.18
CA THR A 137 16.70 20.46 9.03
C THR A 137 18.00 20.28 8.26
N ASP A 138 18.87 21.28 8.21
CA ASP A 138 20.18 21.18 7.56
C ASP A 138 21.12 20.24 8.33
N THR A 139 21.14 20.31 9.67
CA THR A 139 21.96 19.41 10.50
C THR A 139 21.52 17.95 10.42
N ASP A 140 20.21 17.71 10.36
CA ASP A 140 19.66 16.35 10.24
C ASP A 140 19.84 15.80 8.82
N GLN A 141 19.76 16.67 7.80
CA GLN A 141 20.07 16.30 6.42
C GLN A 141 21.55 15.94 6.26
N GLU A 142 22.45 16.73 6.83
CA GLU A 142 23.88 16.42 6.82
C GLU A 142 24.17 15.12 7.55
N SER A 143 23.58 14.92 8.74
CA SER A 143 23.72 13.68 9.52
C SER A 143 23.21 12.47 8.74
N GLY A 144 22.04 12.58 8.09
CA GLY A 144 21.50 11.56 7.20
C GLY A 144 22.41 11.24 6.03
N MET A 145 23.00 12.26 5.39
CA MET A 145 23.96 12.08 4.29
C MET A 145 25.30 11.48 4.74
N GLN A 146 25.80 11.85 5.91
CA GLN A 146 27.00 11.24 6.48
C GLN A 146 26.75 9.75 6.78
N LEU A 147 25.59 9.42 7.33
CA LEU A 147 25.20 8.04 7.61
C LEU A 147 24.97 7.24 6.32
N MET A 148 24.44 7.87 5.27
CA MET A 148 24.35 7.29 3.91
C MET A 148 25.73 6.94 3.33
N ARG A 149 26.71 7.85 3.47
CA ARG A 149 28.10 7.59 3.03
C ARG A 149 28.74 6.46 3.83
N ARG A 150 28.48 6.37 5.13
CA ARG A 150 28.94 5.24 5.97
C ARG A 150 28.32 3.92 5.54
N ALA A 151 27.01 3.90 5.25
CA ALA A 151 26.34 2.71 4.73
C ALA A 151 26.96 2.24 3.41
N ALA A 152 27.26 3.16 2.49
CA ALA A 152 27.93 2.86 1.23
C ALA A 152 29.35 2.32 1.44
N ALA A 153 30.12 2.93 2.35
CA ALA A 153 31.46 2.45 2.71
C ALA A 153 31.44 1.06 3.37
N ALA A 154 30.38 0.75 4.12
CA ALA A 154 30.14 -0.57 4.72
C ALA A 154 29.60 -1.62 3.72
N GLY A 155 29.44 -1.27 2.44
CA GLY A 155 29.05 -2.21 1.38
C GLY A 155 27.56 -2.22 1.03
N SER A 156 26.77 -1.25 1.48
CA SER A 156 25.36 -1.14 1.07
C SER A 156 25.26 -0.72 -0.40
N GLN A 157 24.78 -1.64 -1.25
CA GLN A 157 24.54 -1.37 -2.67
C GLN A 157 23.46 -0.29 -2.88
N ASP A 158 22.43 -0.28 -2.03
CA ASP A 158 21.36 0.70 -2.10
C ASP A 158 21.84 2.11 -1.74
N ALA A 159 22.71 2.22 -0.73
CA ALA A 159 23.33 3.50 -0.38
C ALA A 159 24.23 4.03 -1.50
N LEU A 160 25.03 3.16 -2.12
CA LEU A 160 25.84 3.52 -3.29
C LEU A 160 24.97 4.01 -4.44
N ARG A 161 23.89 3.27 -4.76
CA ARG A 161 22.96 3.66 -5.81
C ARG A 161 22.29 4.99 -5.51
N PHE A 162 21.91 5.24 -4.25
CA PHE A 162 21.33 6.50 -3.82
C PHE A 162 22.32 7.66 -4.00
N LEU A 163 23.57 7.51 -3.59
CA LEU A 163 24.60 8.55 -3.72
C LEU A 163 24.93 8.86 -5.17
N VAL A 164 25.03 7.84 -6.03
CA VAL A 164 25.26 8.01 -7.48
C VAL A 164 24.08 8.71 -8.15
N SER A 165 22.85 8.30 -7.81
CA SER A 165 21.64 8.88 -8.40
C SER A 165 21.35 10.29 -7.89
N GLY A 166 21.70 10.58 -6.63
CA GLY A 166 21.53 11.90 -6.01
C GLY A 166 22.59 12.93 -6.40
N HIS A 167 23.70 12.52 -7.02
CA HIS A 167 24.72 13.43 -7.58
C HIS A 167 24.45 13.84 -9.04
N ALA A 168 23.41 13.29 -9.67
CA ALA A 168 23.11 13.50 -11.08
C ALA A 168 22.06 14.60 -11.37
N ASN A 169 21.73 15.44 -10.38
CA ASN A 169 20.90 16.64 -10.55
C ASN A 169 21.60 17.87 -9.98
#